data_AF-A0A954D3Q6-F1
#
_entry.id   AF-A0A954D3Q6-F1
#
_cell.length_a   1.000
_cell.length_b   1.000
_cell.length_c   1.000
_cell.angle_alpha   90.00
_cell.angle_beta   90.00
_cell.angle_gamma   90.00
#
_symmetry.space_group_name_H-M   'P 1'
#
loop_
_entity.id
_entity.type
_entity.pdbx_description
1 polymer ?
#
loop_
_entity_poly.entity_id
_entity_poly.type
_entity_poly.pdbx_seq_one_letter_code
_entity_poly.pdbx_strand_id
1 'polypeptide(L)' 'MSATPSKVRIRLPLVGFPRHESEDVWAVPAEEGEGTWRVVTAPFLSADVHSGDRISVSPSGGFLRYEGVV' A
#
# COMPACT_ATOMS: atom_id res chain seq x y z
N MET A 1 -14.50 -17.84 -8.99
CA MET A 1 -14.43 -17.23 -7.64
C MET A 1 -13.07 -16.57 -7.52
N SER A 2 -13.01 -15.24 -7.39
CA SER A 2 -11.73 -14.52 -7.21
C SER A 2 -11.39 -14.56 -5.73
N ALA A 3 -10.33 -15.27 -5.35
CA ALA A 3 -9.86 -15.29 -3.97
C ALA A 3 -9.27 -13.90 -3.65
N THR A 4 -9.83 -13.21 -2.65
CA THR A 4 -9.22 -11.99 -2.15
C THR A 4 -7.80 -12.34 -1.67
N PRO A 5 -6.75 -11.73 -2.24
CA PRO A 5 -5.40 -12.08 -1.88
C PRO A 5 -5.16 -11.76 -0.40
N SER A 6 -4.74 -12.77 0.39
CA SER A 6 -4.51 -12.62 1.83
C SER A 6 -3.37 -11.66 2.17
N LYS A 7 -2.51 -11.36 1.18
CA LYS A 7 -1.40 -10.42 1.27
C LYS A 7 -1.07 -9.90 -0.14
N VAL A 8 -0.84 -8.60 -0.27
CA VAL A 8 -0.45 -7.95 -1.53
C VAL A 8 0.79 -7.10 -1.34
N ARG A 9 1.50 -6.90 -2.46
CA ARG A 9 2.60 -5.96 -2.55
C ARG A 9 2.07 -4.66 -3.14
N ILE A 10 2.25 -3.55 -2.45
CA ILE A 10 1.83 -2.21 -2.88
C ILE A 10 3.07 -1.37 -3.06
N ARG A 11 3.08 -0.57 -4.13
CA ARG A 11 4.20 0.31 -4.43
C ARG A 11 3.89 1.72 -3.93
N LEU A 12 4.65 2.19 -2.96
CA LEU A 12 4.54 3.53 -2.40
C LEU A 12 5.56 4.46 -3.05
N PRO A 13 5.20 5.72 -3.35
CA PRO A 13 6.19 6.73 -3.72
C PRO A 13 7.04 7.13 -2.51
N LEU A 14 8.36 7.28 -2.67
CA LEU A 14 9.20 7.92 -1.66
C LEU A 14 8.99 9.44 -1.69
N VAL A 15 8.81 10.05 -0.52
CA VAL A 15 8.73 11.52 -0.39
C VAL A 15 10.14 12.05 -0.09
N GLY A 16 10.49 13.19 -0.68
CA GLY A 16 11.82 13.79 -0.53
C GLY A 16 12.88 13.23 -1.48
N PHE A 17 12.54 12.19 -2.25
CA PHE A 17 13.38 11.64 -3.31
C PHE A 17 12.72 11.93 -4.68
N PRO A 18 12.94 13.11 -5.28
CA PRO A 18 12.24 13.57 -6.48
C PRO A 18 12.52 12.75 -7.75
N ARG A 19 13.26 11.64 -7.65
CA ARG A 19 13.62 10.77 -8.77
C ARG A 19 13.18 9.33 -8.47
N HIS A 20 11.88 9.06 -8.66
CA HIS A 20 11.34 7.73 -8.99
C HIS A 20 11.63 6.56 -8.04
N GLU A 21 12.16 6.79 -6.86
CA GLU A 21 12.29 5.70 -5.91
C GLU A 21 10.90 5.42 -5.33
N SER A 22 10.43 4.22 -5.62
CA SER A 22 9.20 3.68 -5.09
C SER A 22 9.55 2.43 -4.32
N GLU A 23 9.00 2.27 -3.13
CA GLU A 23 9.25 1.10 -2.31
C GLU A 23 8.05 0.16 -2.33
N ASP A 24 8.35 -1.13 -2.25
CA ASP A 24 7.33 -2.17 -2.18
C ASP A 24 7.03 -2.46 -0.70
N VAL A 25 5.81 -2.16 -0.26
CA VAL A 25 5.29 -2.54 1.05
C VAL A 25 4.43 -3.78 0.96
N TRP A 26 4.34 -4.49 2.09
CA TRP A 26 3.44 -5.60 2.23
C TRP A 26 2.20 -5.17 3.01
N ALA A 27 1.02 -5.46 2.47
CA ALA A 27 -0.24 -5.16 3.14
C ALA A 27 -1.20 -6.35 3.08
N VAL A 28 -2.16 -6.36 4.00
CA VAL A 28 -3.26 -7.33 4.08
C VAL A 28 -4.59 -6.59 3.98
N PRO A 29 -5.67 -7.23 3.52
CA PRO A 29 -6.98 -6.57 3.49
C PRO A 29 -7.35 -6.06 4.88
N ALA A 30 -7.82 -4.82 4.98
CA ALA A 30 -8.38 -4.33 6.23
C ALA A 30 -9.77 -4.97 6.44
N GLU A 31 -10.17 -5.16 7.69
CA GLU A 31 -11.49 -5.70 8.04
C GLU A 31 -12.64 -4.72 7.68
N GLU A 32 -12.30 -3.44 7.40
CA GLU A 32 -13.23 -2.38 7.00
C GLU A 32 -13.01 -1.94 5.55
N GLY A 33 -14.02 -2.15 4.71
CA GLY A 33 -14.16 -1.49 3.41
C GLY A 33 -13.39 -2.15 2.26
N GLU A 34 -14.04 -2.25 1.11
CA GLU A 34 -13.40 -2.68 -0.13
C GLU A 34 -12.32 -1.68 -0.55
N GLY A 35 -11.11 -2.16 -0.86
CA GLY A 35 -10.00 -1.30 -1.29
C GLY A 35 -9.14 -0.71 -0.15
N THR A 36 -9.46 -1.00 1.11
CA THR A 36 -8.63 -0.62 2.27
C THR A 36 -7.68 -1.75 2.64
N TRP A 37 -6.41 -1.42 2.87
CA TRP A 37 -5.36 -2.38 3.22
C TRP A 37 -4.61 -1.92 4.47
N ARG A 38 -4.28 -2.85 5.36
CA ARG A 38 -3.41 -2.60 6.51
C ARG A 38 -1.97 -2.95 6.16
N VAL A 39 -1.06 -2.02 6.37
CA VAL A 39 0.37 -2.20 6.12
C VAL A 39 0.97 -3.11 7.19
N VAL A 40 1.65 -4.17 6.77
CA VAL A 40 2.35 -5.13 7.65
C VAL A 40 3.82 -4.78 7.80
N THR A 41 4.42 -4.23 6.75
CA THR A 41 5.84 -3.87 6.76
C THR A 41 6.04 -2.61 5.93
N ALA A 42 6.45 -1.54 6.60
CA ALA A 42 6.86 -0.28 5.98
C ALA A 42 8.36 -0.05 6.23
N PRO A 43 9.19 0.02 5.18
CA PRO A 43 10.51 0.61 5.23
C PRO A 43 10.49 2.02 5.82
N PHE A 44 11.58 2.42 6.49
CA PHE A 44 11.72 3.73 7.14
C PHE A 44 11.71 4.94 6.18
N LEU A 45 11.64 4.72 4.86
CA LEU A 45 11.86 5.75 3.84
C LEU A 45 10.55 6.25 3.20
N SER A 46 9.42 5.54 3.37
CA SER A 46 8.10 6.01 2.93
C SER A 46 7.57 7.04 3.91
N ALA A 47 7.61 8.33 3.54
CA ALA A 47 7.55 9.40 4.53
C ALA A 47 6.22 9.62 5.25
N ASP A 48 5.16 8.87 4.97
CA ASP A 48 3.88 9.05 5.66
C ASP A 48 3.16 7.72 5.95
N VAL A 49 3.82 6.57 5.77
CA VAL A 49 3.19 5.25 5.94
C VAL A 49 4.04 4.40 6.88
N HIS A 50 3.42 3.93 7.95
CA HIS A 50 4.04 3.10 8.97
C HIS A 50 3.40 1.70 9.01
N SER A 51 4.12 0.77 9.62
CA SER A 51 3.57 -0.56 9.88
C SER A 51 2.36 -0.43 10.82
N GLY A 52 1.23 -1.01 10.43
CA GLY A 52 -0.04 -0.90 11.14
C GLY A 52 -1.01 0.12 10.54
N ASP A 53 -0.52 1.05 9.72
CA ASP A 53 -1.36 2.07 9.07
C ASP A 53 -2.33 1.44 8.09
N ARG A 54 -3.46 2.12 7.90
CA ARG A 54 -4.47 1.77 6.91
C ARG A 54 -4.28 2.66 5.71
N ILE A 55 -4.28 2.06 4.53
CA ILE A 55 -4.10 2.76 3.27
C ILE A 55 -5.22 2.41 2.32
N SER A 56 -5.63 3.39 1.52
CA SER A 56 -6.53 3.19 0.39
C SER A 56 -5.71 2.92 -0.85
N VAL A 57 -6.12 1.93 -1.64
CA VAL A 57 -5.50 1.62 -2.93
C VAL A 57 -6.55 1.42 -4.02
N SER A 58 -6.19 1.76 -5.25
CA SER A 58 -7.02 1.59 -6.43
C SER A 58 -6.37 0.64 -7.45
N PRO A 59 -7.14 -0.17 -8.20
CA PRO A 59 -6.60 -0.96 -9.31
C PRO A 59 -6.13 -0.04 -10.45
N SER A 60 -4.90 -0.21 -10.92
CA SER A 60 -4.34 0.53 -12.04
C SER A 60 -3.47 -0.39 -12.89
N GLY A 61 -3.90 -0.72 -14.11
CA GLY A 61 -3.04 -1.38 -15.10
C GLY A 61 -2.38 -2.69 -14.65
N GLY A 62 -3.06 -3.50 -13.83
CA GLY A 62 -2.55 -4.79 -13.33
C GLY A 62 -1.80 -4.71 -11.99
N PHE A 63 -1.69 -3.54 -11.37
CA PHE A 63 -1.15 -3.34 -10.03
C PHE A 63 -2.12 -2.52 -9.15
N LEU A 64 -1.86 -2.49 -7.84
CA LEU A 64 -2.57 -1.63 -6.90
C LEU A 64 -1.78 -0.32 -6.72
N ARG A 65 -2.43 0.81 -6.95
CA ARG A 65 -1.89 2.14 -6.77
C ARG A 65 -2.29 2.66 -5.39
N TYR A 66 -1.32 3.19 -4.65
CA TYR A 66 -1.56 3.88 -3.39
C TYR A 66 -2.23 5.24 -3.60
N GLU A 67 -3.31 5.50 -2.85
CA GLU A 67 -4.08 6.75 -2.88
C GLU A 67 -3.84 7.62 -1.64
N GLY A 68 -3.61 7.01 -0.47
CA GLY A 68 -3.40 7.74 0.80
C GLY A 68 -3.58 6.86 2.04
N VAL A 69 -3.16 7.37 3.20
CA VAL A 69 -3.50 6.81 4.53
C VAL A 69 -4.95 7.19 4.87
N VAL A 70 -5.66 6.30 5.57
CA VAL A 70 -7.09 6.44 5.94
C VAL A 70 -7.30 6.34 7.45
#